data_AF-A0A7W9ENW7-F1
#
_entry.id   AF-A0A7W9ENW7-F1
#
_cell.length_a   1.000
_cell.length_b   1.000
_cell.length_c   1.000
_cell.angle_alpha   90.00
_cell.angle_beta   90.00
_cell.angle_gamma   90.00
#
_symmetry.space_group_name_H-M   'P 1'
#
loop_
_entity.id
_entity.type
_entity.pdbx_description
1 polymer ?
#
loop_
_entity_poly.entity_id
_entity_poly.type
_entity_poly.pdbx_seq_one_letter_code
_entity_poly.pdbx_strand_id
1 'polypeptide(L)'
;MLFGVCAFCGLMVATAGGAVHPPLVMVAVPYVCDGTVEAQSRHYSYRPGQRGIARNIYCIGTDGERRDVTLRAVGAATIYYTLICFAAALVLLVLVRLLRPRRTVGADAPSLAELRQRMAERLRTDADIVRRPAAPPDTGGVEGRLRHLQSLRDGGLIDEAEYRAKRAEILGSL
;
A
#
# COMPACT_ATOMS: atom_id res chain seq x y z
N MET A 1 8.17 -12.91 12.45
CA MET A 1 8.46 -11.65 11.72
C MET A 1 8.57 -10.44 12.63
N LEU A 2 7.60 -10.17 13.52
CA LEU A 2 7.62 -8.97 14.38
C LEU A 2 8.90 -8.82 15.22
N PHE A 3 9.37 -9.91 15.84
CA PHE A 3 10.61 -9.91 16.63
C PHE A 3 11.83 -9.50 15.79
N GLY A 4 11.94 -10.00 14.55
CA GLY A 4 13.04 -9.65 13.65
C GLY A 4 13.02 -8.16 13.25
N VAL A 5 11.84 -7.59 13.00
CA VAL A 5 11.68 -6.16 12.70
C VAL A 5 12.05 -5.31 13.93
N CYS A 6 11.59 -5.70 15.13
CA CYS A 6 11.91 -4.98 16.36
C CYS A 6 13.41 -5.04 16.69
N ALA A 7 14.05 -6.19 16.52
CA ALA A 7 15.48 -6.36 16.73
C ALA A 7 16.30 -5.53 15.73
N PHE A 8 15.88 -5.51 14.47
CA PHE A 8 16.51 -4.66 13.44
C PHE A 8 16.35 -3.17 13.76
N CYS A 9 15.15 -2.72 14.14
CA CYS A 9 14.91 -1.34 14.56
C CYS A 9 15.76 -0.97 15.79
N GLY A 10 15.82 -1.83 16.80
CA GLY A 10 16.65 -1.62 17.99
C GLY A 10 18.13 -1.50 17.66
N LEU A 11 18.65 -2.35 16.77
CA LEU A 11 20.04 -2.29 16.31
C LEU A 11 20.34 -1.00 15.54
N MET A 12 19.44 -0.58 14.64
CA MET A 12 19.60 0.65 13.86
C MET A 12 19.58 1.89 14.76
N VAL A 13 18.70 1.92 15.75
CA VAL A 13 18.65 3.03 16.72
C VAL A 13 19.92 3.05 17.59
N ALA A 14 20.38 1.91 18.08
CA ALA A 14 21.59 1.84 18.91
C ALA A 14 22.86 2.27 18.15
N THR A 15 22.97 1.91 16.87
CA THR A 15 24.14 2.22 16.04
C THR A 15 24.06 3.59 15.38
N ALA A 16 23.11 3.79 14.46
CA ALA A 16 22.97 5.06 13.73
C ALA A 16 22.49 6.19 14.66
N GLY A 17 21.56 5.90 15.57
CA GLY A 17 21.13 6.86 16.57
C GLY A 17 22.24 7.23 17.55
N GLY A 18 23.06 6.26 17.99
CA GLY A 18 24.21 6.53 18.84
C GLY A 18 25.31 7.38 18.18
N ALA A 19 25.48 7.25 16.86
CA ALA A 19 26.42 8.07 16.09
C ALA A 19 25.94 9.53 15.94
N VAL A 20 24.63 9.74 15.71
CA VAL A 20 24.04 11.08 15.50
C VAL A 20 23.73 11.79 16.82
N HIS A 21 23.17 11.08 17.80
CA HIS A 21 22.79 11.61 19.10
C HIS A 21 23.37 10.75 20.24
N PRO A 22 24.59 11.07 20.70
CA PRO A 22 25.32 10.31 21.74
C PRO A 22 24.55 10.10 23.06
N PRO A 23 23.68 11.02 23.53
CA PRO A 23 22.88 10.77 24.73
C PRO A 23 22.02 9.51 24.66
N LEU A 24 21.68 9.01 23.47
CA LEU A 24 20.87 7.79 23.32
C LEU A 24 21.57 6.53 23.85
N VAL A 25 22.90 6.44 23.71
CA VAL A 25 23.67 5.30 24.23
C VAL A 25 24.00 5.47 25.71
N MET A 26 23.96 6.71 26.23
CA MET A 26 24.18 6.99 27.65
C MET A 26 23.04 6.53 28.55
N VAL A 27 21.82 6.36 28.03
CA VAL A 27 20.69 5.80 28.80
C VAL A 27 20.95 4.35 29.21
N ALA A 28 21.73 3.60 28.42
CA ALA A 28 22.03 2.19 28.70
C ALA A 28 23.28 1.99 29.58
N VAL A 29 24.03 3.06 29.85
CA VAL A 29 25.26 3.05 30.64
C VAL A 29 25.10 2.51 32.07
N PRO A 30 24.06 2.85 32.86
CA PRO A 30 23.94 2.34 34.23
C PRO A 30 23.75 0.82 34.29
N TYR A 31 23.42 0.16 33.19
CA TYR A 31 23.33 -1.30 33.15
C TYR A 31 24.67 -1.98 32.90
N VAL A 32 25.72 -1.22 32.56
CA VAL A 32 27.02 -1.74 32.12
C VAL A 32 28.18 -1.22 32.98
N CYS A 33 27.98 -0.10 33.67
CA CYS A 33 28.98 0.54 34.51
C CYS A 33 28.37 0.97 35.85
N ASP A 34 28.94 0.49 36.95
CA ASP A 34 28.57 0.88 38.32
C ASP A 34 29.29 2.17 38.79
N GLY A 35 30.19 2.71 37.96
CA GLY A 35 31.02 3.88 38.27
C GLY A 35 30.78 5.08 37.34
N THR A 36 31.73 6.02 37.30
CA THR A 36 31.61 7.23 36.47
C THR A 36 31.94 6.94 35.02
N VAL A 37 31.17 7.53 34.11
CA VAL A 37 31.31 7.28 32.66
C VAL A 37 31.87 8.50 31.96
N GLU A 38 32.94 8.28 31.22
CA GLU A 38 33.59 9.30 30.40
C GLU A 38 33.43 8.95 28.92
N ALA A 39 32.81 9.85 28.16
CA ALA A 39 32.79 9.79 26.70
C ALA A 39 33.99 10.57 26.13
N GLN A 40 35.00 9.87 25.63
CA GLN A 40 36.15 10.52 24.99
C GLN A 40 35.92 10.66 23.48
N SER A 41 35.93 11.89 23.00
CA SER A 41 35.81 12.22 21.57
C SER A 41 37.20 12.51 21.00
N ARG A 42 37.72 11.62 20.14
CA ARG A 42 38.98 11.85 19.42
C ARG A 42 38.68 12.34 18.01
N HIS A 43 39.04 13.58 17.73
CA HIS A 43 39.02 14.12 16.38
C HIS A 43 40.26 13.62 15.65
N TYR A 44 40.08 12.89 14.55
CA TYR A 44 41.17 12.45 13.69
C TYR A 44 40.92 12.88 12.25
N SER A 45 41.97 13.33 11.57
CA SER A 45 41.89 13.76 10.17
C SER A 45 42.62 12.72 9.32
N TYR A 46 41.89 11.90 8.56
CA TYR A 46 42.49 10.87 7.71
C TYR A 46 43.05 11.45 6.40
N ARG A 47 42.51 12.59 5.94
CA ARG A 47 43.00 13.39 4.80
C ARG A 47 42.83 14.90 5.09
N PRO A 48 43.63 15.79 4.47
CA PRO A 48 43.36 17.23 4.53
C PRO A 48 41.95 17.52 3.98
N GLY A 49 41.10 18.12 4.81
CA GLY A 49 39.69 18.40 4.51
C GLY A 49 38.67 17.35 5.00
N GLN A 50 39.09 16.17 5.46
CA GLN A 50 38.21 15.15 6.04
C GLN A 50 38.40 15.06 7.55
N ARG A 51 37.35 15.33 8.33
CA ARG A 51 37.33 15.18 9.79
C ARG A 51 36.52 13.94 10.17
N GLY A 52 37.17 12.98 10.81
CA GLY A 52 36.55 11.86 11.50
C GLY A 52 36.43 12.14 13.00
N ILE A 53 35.38 11.61 13.63
CA ILE A 53 35.20 11.67 15.08
C ILE A 53 35.09 10.23 15.57
N ALA A 54 36.11 9.75 16.27
CA ALA A 54 36.05 8.50 17.01
C ALA A 54 35.51 8.81 18.40
N ARG A 55 34.51 8.06 18.85
CA ARG A 55 33.94 8.22 20.19
C ARG A 55 34.07 6.89 20.92
N ASN A 56 34.78 6.91 22.04
CA ASN A 56 34.95 5.75 22.90
C ASN A 56 34.28 6.03 24.25
N ILE A 57 33.58 5.03 24.78
CA ILE A 57 32.89 5.12 26.07
C ILE A 57 33.70 4.31 27.08
N TYR A 58 34.23 5.02 28.08
CA TYR A 58 35.00 4.41 29.15
C TYR A 58 34.21 4.41 30.45
N CYS A 59 34.28 3.29 31.17
CA CYS A 59 33.80 3.16 32.52
C CYS A 59 35.01 3.26 33.47
N ILE A 60 34.94 4.17 34.43
CA ILE A 60 35.88 4.23 35.55
C ILE A 60 35.19 3.54 36.71
N GLY A 61 35.64 2.34 37.05
CA GLY A 61 35.09 1.57 38.17
C GLY A 61 35.37 2.24 39.51
N THR A 62 34.74 1.75 40.58
CA THR A 62 35.01 2.19 41.97
C THR A 62 36.48 2.02 42.37
N ASP A 63 37.19 1.14 41.68
CA ASP A 63 38.60 0.82 41.89
C ASP A 63 39.54 1.79 41.14
N GLY A 64 39.00 2.76 40.39
CA GLY A 64 39.75 3.71 39.57
C GLY A 64 40.22 3.17 38.20
N GLU A 65 40.02 1.89 37.94
CA GLU A 65 40.40 1.23 36.67
C GLU A 65 39.51 1.68 35.51
N ARG A 66 40.14 2.10 34.40
CA ARG A 66 39.47 2.55 33.17
C ARG A 66 39.27 1.38 32.21
N ARG A 67 38.02 0.96 32.00
CA ARG A 67 37.66 -0.12 31.08
C ARG A 67 36.88 0.41 29.88
N ASP A 68 37.24 -0.05 28.68
CA ASP A 68 36.45 0.22 27.48
C ASP A 68 35.17 -0.62 27.54
N VAL A 69 34.02 0.06 27.60
CA VAL A 69 32.70 -0.57 27.68
C VAL A 69 31.88 -0.30 26.42
N THR A 70 32.48 0.27 25.37
CA THR A 70 31.75 0.71 24.17
C THR A 70 30.92 -0.43 23.56
N LEU A 71 31.51 -1.62 23.40
CA LEU A 71 30.81 -2.77 22.80
C LEU A 71 29.67 -3.29 23.70
N ARG A 72 29.89 -3.30 25.01
CA ARG A 72 28.88 -3.73 26.00
C ARG A 72 27.74 -2.71 26.09
N ALA A 73 28.06 -1.42 26.05
CA ALA A 73 27.09 -0.34 26.04
C ALA A 73 26.22 -0.37 24.77
N VAL A 74 26.82 -0.62 23.60
CA VAL A 74 26.07 -0.79 22.35
C VAL A 74 25.16 -2.03 22.40
N GLY A 75 25.66 -3.15 22.94
CA GLY A 75 24.86 -4.36 23.14
C GLY A 75 23.67 -4.13 24.08
N ALA A 76 23.90 -3.51 25.24
CA ALA A 76 22.86 -3.17 26.20
C ALA A 76 21.84 -2.18 25.63
N ALA A 77 22.31 -1.15 24.91
CA ALA A 77 21.43 -0.21 24.21
C ALA A 77 20.58 -0.91 23.14
N THR A 78 21.14 -1.85 22.38
CA THR A 78 20.40 -2.63 21.37
C THR A 78 19.27 -3.42 22.02
N ILE A 79 19.54 -4.10 23.13
CA ILE A 79 18.52 -4.85 23.89
C ILE A 79 17.45 -3.89 24.41
N TYR A 80 17.86 -2.78 25.01
CA TYR A 80 16.96 -1.76 25.57
C TYR A 80 16.00 -1.20 24.50
N TYR A 81 16.53 -0.76 23.36
CA TYR A 81 15.71 -0.22 22.27
C TYR A 81 14.85 -1.29 21.59
N THR A 82 15.33 -2.54 21.53
CA THR A 82 14.52 -3.67 21.03
C THR A 82 13.30 -3.90 21.93
N LEU A 83 13.49 -3.90 23.25
CA LEU A 83 12.41 -4.06 24.22
C LEU A 83 11.40 -2.91 24.14
N ILE A 84 11.87 -1.66 24.00
CA ILE A 84 10.99 -0.50 23.82
C ILE A 84 10.19 -0.61 22.53
N CYS A 85 10.84 -0.93 21.40
CA CYS A 85 10.14 -1.09 20.12
C CYS A 85 9.13 -2.22 20.17
N PHE A 86 9.47 -3.33 20.81
CA PHE A 86 8.58 -4.46 20.98
C PHE A 86 7.37 -4.12 21.88
N ALA A 87 7.61 -3.44 23.00
CA ALA A 87 6.55 -2.96 23.88
C ALA A 87 5.63 -1.97 23.16
N ALA A 88 6.18 -1.00 22.43
CA ALA A 88 5.41 -0.05 21.63
C ALA A 88 4.59 -0.76 20.53
N ALA A 89 5.17 -1.76 19.85
CA ALA A 89 4.46 -2.55 18.86
C ALA A 89 3.33 -3.38 19.49
N LEU A 90 3.53 -3.96 20.68
CA LEU A 90 2.49 -4.66 21.42
C LEU A 90 1.38 -3.71 21.87
N VAL A 91 1.71 -2.55 22.43
CA VAL A 91 0.73 -1.52 22.82
C VAL A 91 -0.05 -1.06 21.60
N LEU A 92 0.61 -0.80 20.46
CA LEU A 92 -0.05 -0.44 19.22
C LEU A 92 -0.96 -1.57 18.73
N LEU A 93 -0.52 -2.83 18.82
CA LEU A 93 -1.33 -3.98 18.43
C LEU A 93 -2.56 -4.14 19.32
N VAL A 94 -2.41 -3.99 20.64
CA VAL A 94 -3.49 -4.01 21.62
C VAL A 94 -4.45 -2.85 21.39
N LEU A 95 -3.94 -1.64 21.19
CA LEU A 95 -4.75 -0.46 20.83
C LEU A 95 -5.48 -0.70 19.52
N VAL A 96 -4.83 -1.21 18.48
CA VAL A 96 -5.48 -1.55 17.21
C VAL A 96 -6.51 -2.66 17.39
N ARG A 97 -6.34 -3.60 18.34
CA ARG A 97 -7.33 -4.65 18.63
C ARG A 97 -8.53 -4.12 19.43
N LEU A 98 -8.31 -3.16 20.33
CA LEU A 98 -9.34 -2.54 21.16
C LEU A 98 -10.11 -1.44 20.40
N LEU A 99 -9.39 -0.65 19.60
CA LEU A 99 -9.90 0.43 18.75
C LEU A 99 -10.34 -0.06 17.38
N ARG A 100 -9.94 -1.27 16.95
CA ARG A 100 -10.66 -1.92 15.85
C ARG A 100 -12.08 -2.02 16.39
N PRO A 101 -13.04 -1.34 15.74
CA PRO A 101 -14.43 -1.67 15.98
C PRO A 101 -14.51 -3.18 15.82
N ARG A 102 -15.39 -3.86 16.57
CA ARG A 102 -15.97 -5.09 16.06
C ARG A 102 -16.56 -4.74 14.70
N ARG A 103 -15.74 -4.77 13.64
CA ARG A 103 -16.18 -5.00 12.28
C ARG A 103 -16.76 -6.37 12.40
N THR A 104 -18.05 -6.37 12.67
CA THR A 104 -18.97 -7.46 12.43
C THR A 104 -18.39 -8.29 11.30
N VAL A 105 -17.90 -9.47 11.65
CA VAL A 105 -17.42 -10.49 10.72
C VAL A 105 -18.50 -10.83 9.65
N GLY A 106 -19.71 -10.27 9.76
CA GLY A 106 -20.79 -10.33 8.76
C GLY A 106 -21.06 -9.08 7.91
N ALA A 107 -20.33 -7.95 8.03
CA ALA A 107 -20.66 -6.74 7.24
C ALA A 107 -19.83 -6.56 5.95
N ASP A 108 -18.61 -7.09 5.88
CA ASP A 108 -17.77 -7.02 4.66
C ASP A 108 -17.86 -8.29 3.79
N ALA A 109 -18.47 -9.36 4.30
CA ALA A 109 -18.80 -10.55 3.50
C ALA A 109 -19.86 -10.28 2.42
N PRO A 110 -20.99 -9.56 2.70
CA PRO A 110 -21.95 -9.25 1.64
C PRO A 110 -21.35 -8.31 0.59
N SER A 111 -20.53 -7.32 0.98
CA SER A 111 -19.97 -6.37 0.02
C SER A 111 -18.93 -6.98 -0.91
N LEU A 112 -18.08 -7.88 -0.42
CA LEU A 112 -17.11 -8.59 -1.27
C LEU A 112 -17.77 -9.66 -2.15
N ALA A 113 -18.79 -10.34 -1.63
CA ALA A 113 -19.58 -11.29 -2.40
C ALA A 113 -20.38 -10.59 -3.51
N GLU A 114 -20.96 -9.42 -3.22
CA GLU A 114 -21.67 -8.60 -4.18
C GLU A 114 -20.72 -8.03 -5.24
N LEU A 115 -19.51 -7.58 -4.85
CA LEU A 115 -18.49 -7.14 -5.81
C LEU A 115 -18.04 -8.28 -6.73
N ARG A 116 -17.87 -9.49 -6.17
CA ARG A 116 -17.51 -10.70 -6.92
C ARG A 116 -18.62 -11.14 -7.87
N GLN A 117 -19.88 -11.03 -7.44
CA GLN A 117 -21.05 -11.27 -8.29
C GLN A 117 -21.12 -10.26 -9.44
N ARG A 118 -20.96 -8.96 -9.18
CA ARG A 118 -20.93 -7.92 -10.24
C ARG A 118 -19.80 -8.16 -11.25
N MET A 119 -18.63 -8.59 -10.79
CA MET A 119 -17.53 -8.96 -11.70
C MET A 119 -17.87 -10.19 -12.55
N ALA A 120 -18.44 -11.24 -11.94
CA ALA A 120 -18.86 -12.44 -12.68
C ALA A 120 -19.95 -12.13 -13.71
N GLU A 121 -20.87 -11.23 -13.39
CA GLU A 121 -21.95 -10.80 -14.27
C GLU A 121 -21.42 -10.00 -15.47
N ARG A 122 -20.44 -9.11 -15.26
CA ARG A 122 -19.76 -8.41 -16.37
C ARG A 122 -19.02 -9.38 -17.29
N LEU A 123 -18.27 -10.34 -16.73
CA LEU A 123 -17.59 -11.38 -17.50
C LEU A 123 -18.57 -12.22 -18.33
N ARG A 124 -19.75 -12.53 -17.77
CA ARG A 124 -20.80 -13.26 -18.49
C ARG A 124 -21.38 -12.46 -19.64
N THR A 125 -21.58 -11.16 -19.44
CA THR A 125 -22.10 -10.24 -20.47
C THR A 125 -21.12 -10.11 -21.64
N ASP A 126 -19.82 -9.95 -21.35
CA ASP A 126 -18.78 -9.88 -22.39
C ASP A 126 -18.67 -11.21 -23.17
N ALA A 127 -18.80 -12.35 -22.49
CA ALA A 127 -18.83 -13.64 -23.16
C ALA A 127 -20.05 -13.81 -24.09
N ASP A 128 -21.21 -13.26 -23.71
CA ASP A 128 -22.43 -13.31 -24.54
C ASP A 128 -22.33 -12.40 -25.77
N ILE A 129 -21.64 -11.26 -25.66
CA ILE A 129 -21.34 -10.38 -26.80
C ILE A 129 -20.48 -11.10 -27.83
N VAL A 130 -19.45 -11.84 -27.39
CA VAL A 130 -18.57 -12.61 -28.29
C VAL A 130 -19.29 -13.82 -28.90
N ARG A 131 -20.24 -14.42 -28.16
CA ARG A 131 -20.98 -15.61 -28.62
C ARG A 131 -22.21 -15.28 -29.46
N ARG A 132 -22.65 -14.02 -29.50
CA ARG A 132 -23.80 -13.62 -30.32
C ARG A 132 -23.46 -13.91 -31.79
N PRO A 133 -24.15 -14.86 -32.44
CA PRO A 133 -23.99 -15.03 -33.88
C PRO A 133 -24.35 -13.69 -34.52
N ALA A 134 -23.49 -13.20 -35.41
CA ALA A 134 -23.77 -12.00 -36.19
C ALA A 134 -25.19 -12.12 -36.72
N ALA A 135 -26.05 -11.17 -36.36
CA ALA A 135 -27.41 -11.14 -36.89
C ALA A 135 -27.30 -11.24 -38.41
N PRO A 136 -28.07 -12.11 -39.07
CA PRO A 136 -27.99 -12.23 -40.52
C PRO A 136 -28.21 -10.82 -41.11
N PRO A 137 -27.44 -10.43 -42.14
CA PRO A 137 -27.64 -9.15 -42.80
C PRO A 137 -29.11 -9.06 -43.17
N ASP A 138 -29.73 -7.92 -42.86
CA ASP A 138 -31.15 -7.66 -43.00
C ASP A 138 -31.60 -7.95 -44.44
N THR A 139 -32.02 -9.19 -44.69
CA THR A 139 -32.53 -9.68 -45.98
C THR A 139 -33.99 -9.32 -46.18
N GLY A 140 -34.48 -8.32 -45.44
CA GLY A 140 -35.63 -7.53 -45.85
C GLY A 140 -35.22 -6.62 -47.01
N GLY A 141 -35.00 -7.21 -48.18
CA GLY A 141 -34.68 -6.50 -49.43
C GLY A 141 -35.69 -5.40 -49.75
N VAL A 142 -35.52 -4.73 -50.90
CA VAL A 142 -36.32 -3.58 -51.33
C VAL A 142 -37.83 -3.70 -51.01
N GLU A 143 -38.41 -4.89 -51.15
CA GLU A 143 -39.80 -5.19 -50.81
C GLU A 143 -40.18 -4.98 -49.33
N GLY A 144 -39.30 -5.34 -48.40
CA GLY A 144 -39.51 -5.11 -46.95
C GLY A 144 -39.52 -3.63 -46.60
N ARG A 145 -38.61 -2.86 -47.20
CA ARG A 145 -38.55 -1.40 -47.05
C ARG A 145 -39.79 -0.71 -47.64
N LEU A 146 -40.29 -1.21 -48.77
CA LEU A 146 -41.53 -0.71 -49.38
C LEU A 146 -42.77 -1.01 -48.53
N ARG A 147 -42.87 -2.22 -47.93
CA ARG A 147 -43.97 -2.55 -46.99
C ARG A 147 -43.93 -1.69 -45.74
N HIS A 148 -42.75 -1.42 -45.20
CA HIS A 148 -42.62 -0.56 -44.03
C HIS A 148 -43.07 0.87 -44.32
N LEU A 149 -42.66 1.46 -45.46
CA LEU A 149 -43.15 2.78 -45.88
C LEU A 149 -44.68 2.81 -46.06
N GLN A 150 -45.25 1.72 -46.59
CA GLN A 150 -46.70 1.63 -46.75
C GLN A 150 -47.42 1.60 -45.40
N SER A 151 -46.90 0.88 -44.40
CA SER A 151 -47.47 0.90 -43.04
C SER A 151 -47.40 2.28 -42.37
N LEU A 152 -46.38 3.08 -42.65
CA LEU A 152 -46.25 4.43 -42.10
C LEU A 152 -47.28 5.39 -42.71
N ARG A 153 -47.55 5.26 -44.01
CA ARG A 153 -48.59 6.04 -44.69
C ARG A 153 -49.98 5.65 -44.18
N ASP A 154 -50.24 4.35 -44.09
CA ASP A 154 -51.55 3.84 -43.65
C ASP A 154 -51.81 4.18 -42.17
N GLY A 155 -50.75 4.36 -41.37
CA GLY A 155 -50.81 4.89 -40.00
C GLY A 155 -50.87 6.42 -39.90
N GLY A 156 -50.93 7.15 -41.02
CA GLY A 156 -50.99 8.61 -41.07
C GLY A 156 -49.72 9.32 -40.57
N LEU A 157 -48.60 8.60 -40.45
CA LEU A 157 -47.33 9.15 -39.95
C LEU A 157 -46.54 9.91 -41.02
N ILE A 158 -46.85 9.68 -42.29
CA ILE A 158 -46.22 10.35 -43.44
C ILE A 158 -47.29 10.79 -44.44
N ASP A 159 -47.05 11.93 -45.06
CA ASP A 159 -47.93 12.47 -46.09
C ASP A 159 -47.67 11.79 -47.46
N GLU A 160 -48.65 11.85 -48.36
CA GLU A 160 -48.61 11.20 -49.67
C GLU A 160 -47.43 11.71 -50.53
N ALA A 161 -47.08 12.99 -50.39
CA ALA A 161 -45.91 13.56 -51.06
C ALA A 161 -44.59 12.96 -50.55
N GLU A 162 -44.48 12.73 -49.24
CA GLU A 162 -43.28 12.17 -48.60
C GLU A 162 -43.12 10.68 -48.89
N TYR A 163 -44.24 9.95 -48.94
CA TYR A 163 -44.28 8.55 -49.37
C TYR A 163 -43.75 8.39 -50.79
N ARG A 164 -44.19 9.24 -51.73
CA ARG A 164 -43.75 9.17 -53.14
C ARG A 164 -42.26 9.46 -53.30
N ALA A 165 -41.73 10.44 -52.58
CA ALA A 165 -40.31 10.77 -52.61
C ALA A 165 -39.44 9.61 -52.12
N LYS A 166 -39.76 9.05 -50.95
CA LYS A 166 -39.01 7.93 -50.35
C LYS A 166 -39.14 6.64 -51.17
N ARG A 167 -40.29 6.39 -51.79
CA ARG A 167 -40.49 5.26 -52.70
C ARG A 167 -39.62 5.38 -53.95
N ALA A 168 -39.53 6.59 -54.53
CA ALA A 168 -38.68 6.83 -55.70
C ALA A 168 -37.19 6.66 -55.39
N GLU A 169 -36.75 7.11 -54.21
CA GLU A 169 -35.37 6.93 -53.74
C GLU A 169 -35.02 5.44 -53.59
N ILE A 170 -35.91 4.65 -53.00
CA ILE A 170 -35.71 3.21 -52.82
C ILE A 170 -35.68 2.47 -54.17
N LEU A 171 -36.56 2.82 -55.10
CA LEU A 171 -36.59 2.24 -56.44
C LEU A 171 -35.43 2.72 -57.33
N GLY A 172 -34.89 3.92 -57.10
CA GLY A 172 -33.72 4.45 -57.78
C GLY A 172 -32.39 3.93 -57.23
N SER A 173 -32.41 3.27 -56.07
CA SER A 173 -31.24 2.61 -55.45
C SER A 173 -31.04 1.15 -55.90
N LEU A 174 -31.81 0.69 -56.89
CA LEU A 174 -31.70 -0.58 -57.60
C LEU A 174 -30.76 -0.45 -58.81
#